data_AF-A0A812JT69-F1
#
_entry.id   AF-A0A812JT69-F1
#
_cell.length_a   1.000
_cell.length_b   1.000
_cell.length_c   1.000
_cell.angle_alpha   90.00
_cell.angle_beta   90.00
_cell.angle_gamma   90.00
#
_symmetry.space_group_name_H-M   'P 1'
#
loop_
_entity.id
_entity.type
_entity.pdbx_description
1 polymer ?
#
loop_
_entity_poly.entity_id
_entity_poly.type
_entity_poly.pdbx_seq_one_letter_code
_entity_poly.pdbx_strand_id
1 'polypeptide(L)'
;MQKLSMGGRPNMKEFGRALAKMHLAEPADATAKEGNFGFEVDNTIGGTPQSNTWTSDWVEFVREHRLGAQVRMAGSTELQRTWEQVLKETNNLKDLFTDVEVKPSILHGDLWSGNYEKTPDGVAIFDPATYYGHHEAEFGMSWCAGFS
;
A
#
# COMPACT_ATOMS: atom_id res chain seq x y z
N MET A 1 -26.73 -3.61 9.18
CA MET A 1 -25.56 -4.50 9.17
C MET A 1 -25.95 -5.74 8.36
N GLN A 2 -25.57 -5.82 7.08
CA GLN A 2 -25.79 -7.03 6.30
C GLN A 2 -24.85 -8.12 6.83
N LYS A 3 -25.39 -9.28 7.21
CA LYS A 3 -24.57 -10.44 7.58
C LYS A 3 -24.00 -11.05 6.30
N LEU A 4 -22.70 -10.94 6.11
CA LEU A 4 -21.97 -11.77 5.15
C LEU A 4 -22.06 -13.23 5.63
N SER A 5 -22.47 -14.14 4.74
CA SER A 5 -22.43 -15.58 5.03
C SER A 5 -20.97 -16.01 4.94
N MET A 6 -20.33 -16.13 6.10
CA MET A 6 -18.92 -16.49 6.21
C MET A 6 -18.67 -17.93 5.71
N GLY A 7 -17.76 -18.07 4.75
CA GLY A 7 -17.28 -19.36 4.24
C GLY A 7 -15.89 -19.70 4.78
N GLY A 8 -15.46 -20.96 4.62
CA GLY A 8 -14.09 -21.39 4.95
C GLY A 8 -13.01 -20.65 4.15
N ARG A 9 -11.74 -21.08 4.24
CA ARG A 9 -10.60 -20.36 3.62
C ARG A 9 -10.85 -20.02 2.13
N PRO A 10 -10.53 -18.79 1.69
CA PRO A 10 -10.64 -18.42 0.29
C PRO A 10 -9.64 -19.20 -0.58
N ASN A 11 -9.98 -19.35 -1.86
CA ASN A 11 -9.07 -19.89 -2.85
C ASN A 11 -8.00 -18.84 -3.18
N MET A 12 -6.77 -19.01 -2.64
CA MET A 12 -5.70 -18.02 -2.77
C MET A 12 -5.28 -17.76 -4.22
N LYS A 13 -5.41 -18.75 -5.11
CA LYS A 13 -5.13 -18.58 -6.53
C LYS A 13 -6.14 -17.64 -7.21
N GLU A 14 -7.41 -17.74 -6.84
CA GLU A 14 -8.45 -16.85 -7.35
C GLU A 14 -8.33 -15.46 -6.72
N PHE A 15 -8.00 -15.40 -5.43
CA PHE A 15 -7.79 -14.14 -4.73
C PHE A 15 -6.61 -13.34 -5.32
N GLY A 16 -5.46 -13.99 -5.53
CA GLY A 16 -4.32 -13.35 -6.18
C GLY A 16 -4.62 -12.83 -7.59
N ARG A 17 -5.46 -13.55 -8.36
CA ARG A 17 -5.93 -13.07 -9.67
C ARG A 17 -6.87 -11.88 -9.56
N ALA A 18 -7.72 -11.84 -8.54
CA ALA A 18 -8.59 -10.70 -8.28
C ALA A 18 -7.78 -9.46 -7.88
N LEU A 19 -6.79 -9.61 -7.00
CA LEU A 19 -5.84 -8.54 -6.63
C LEU A 19 -5.07 -8.02 -7.84
N ALA A 20 -4.52 -8.92 -8.66
CA ALA A 20 -3.82 -8.51 -9.88
C ALA A 20 -4.73 -7.72 -10.83
N LYS A 21 -6.01 -8.11 -10.98
CA LYS A 21 -6.99 -7.35 -11.78
C LYS A 21 -7.27 -5.97 -11.19
N MET A 22 -7.34 -5.86 -9.86
CA MET A 22 -7.51 -4.58 -9.17
C MET A 22 -6.31 -3.66 -9.42
N HIS A 23 -5.08 -4.17 -9.25
CA HIS A 23 -3.85 -3.40 -9.45
C HIS A 23 -3.61 -3.01 -10.91
N LEU A 24 -3.98 -3.85 -11.87
CA LEU A 24 -3.82 -3.59 -13.30
C LEU A 24 -4.94 -2.72 -13.91
N ALA A 25 -6.00 -2.41 -13.15
CA ALA A 25 -7.06 -1.54 -13.63
C ALA A 25 -6.53 -0.12 -13.86
N GLU A 26 -7.07 0.56 -14.87
CA GLU A 26 -6.77 1.98 -15.09
C GLU A 26 -7.19 2.77 -13.83
N PRO A 27 -6.35 3.67 -13.31
CA PRO A 27 -6.71 4.48 -12.14
C PRO A 27 -8.03 5.20 -12.35
N ALA A 28 -8.93 5.20 -11.36
CA ALA A 28 -10.20 5.91 -11.48
C ALA A 28 -10.03 7.44 -11.32
N ASP A 29 -9.04 7.84 -10.51
CA ASP A 29 -8.72 9.25 -10.23
C ASP A 29 -7.90 9.88 -11.37
N ALA A 30 -8.23 11.10 -11.76
CA ALA A 30 -7.56 11.80 -12.86
C ALA A 30 -6.08 12.10 -12.57
N THR A 31 -5.76 12.46 -11.32
CA THR A 31 -4.38 12.77 -10.88
C THR A 31 -3.51 11.52 -10.93
N ALA A 32 -4.07 10.38 -10.53
CA ALA A 32 -3.41 9.09 -10.64
C ALA A 32 -3.25 8.64 -12.11
N LYS A 33 -4.22 8.91 -12.99
CA LYS A 33 -4.07 8.66 -14.44
C LYS A 33 -2.91 9.44 -15.07
N GLU A 34 -2.60 10.62 -14.55
CA GLU A 34 -1.45 11.43 -14.96
C GLU A 34 -0.11 10.89 -14.43
N GLY A 35 -0.12 9.82 -13.63
CA GLY A 35 1.08 9.16 -13.10
C GLY A 35 1.44 9.55 -11.66
N ASN A 36 0.60 10.32 -10.97
CA ASN A 36 0.85 10.72 -9.59
C ASN A 36 0.44 9.63 -8.57
N PHE A 37 1.11 9.65 -7.42
CA PHE A 37 0.89 8.76 -6.28
C PHE A 37 0.25 9.53 -5.14
N GLY A 38 -0.66 8.89 -4.41
CA GLY A 38 -1.46 9.53 -3.37
C GLY A 38 -2.92 9.12 -3.41
N PHE A 39 -3.78 9.94 -2.85
CA PHE A 39 -5.23 9.72 -2.80
C PHE A 39 -5.96 11.05 -2.58
N GLU A 40 -7.25 11.10 -2.89
CA GLU A 40 -8.06 12.32 -2.80
C GLU A 40 -8.08 12.90 -1.37
N VAL A 41 -7.99 12.03 -0.37
CA VAL A 41 -8.01 12.41 1.05
C VAL A 41 -6.92 11.68 1.83
N ASP A 42 -6.37 12.36 2.83
CA ASP A 42 -5.60 11.72 3.88
C ASP A 42 -6.52 10.74 4.63
N ASN A 43 -5.96 9.60 5.03
CA ASN A 43 -6.67 8.56 5.77
C ASN A 43 -5.80 8.05 6.92
N THR A 44 -6.08 6.85 7.41
CA THR A 44 -5.31 6.22 8.47
C THR A 44 -4.94 4.79 8.10
N ILE A 45 -3.81 4.33 8.62
CA ILE A 45 -3.44 2.91 8.66
C ILE A 45 -3.51 2.47 10.13
N GLY A 46 -4.56 1.72 10.46
CA GLY A 46 -4.99 1.59 11.86
C GLY A 46 -5.31 2.96 12.46
N GLY A 47 -4.69 3.29 13.61
CA GLY A 47 -4.83 4.58 14.28
C GLY A 47 -3.84 5.67 13.83
N THR A 48 -2.95 5.35 12.89
CA THR A 48 -1.85 6.24 12.48
C THR A 48 -2.26 7.07 11.27
N PRO A 49 -2.14 8.42 11.31
CA PRO A 49 -2.38 9.27 10.14
C PRO A 49 -1.51 8.86 8.95
N GLN A 50 -2.13 8.77 7.78
CA GLN A 50 -1.48 8.48 6.52
C GLN A 50 -1.72 9.64 5.55
N SER A 51 -0.65 10.40 5.29
CA SER A 51 -0.68 11.48 4.30
C SER A 51 -0.75 10.89 2.90
N ASN A 52 -1.68 11.38 2.09
CA ASN A 52 -1.92 10.97 0.72
C ASN A 52 -1.75 12.12 -0.26
N THR A 53 -0.99 13.15 0.14
CA THR A 53 -0.65 14.29 -0.72
C THR A 53 -0.08 13.81 -2.06
N TRP A 54 -0.71 14.25 -3.14
CA TRP A 54 -0.32 13.88 -4.49
C TRP A 54 1.14 14.23 -4.77
N THR A 55 1.89 13.25 -5.26
CA THR A 55 3.32 13.36 -5.58
C THR A 55 3.58 12.69 -6.93
N SER A 56 4.34 13.34 -7.81
CA SER A 56 4.61 12.83 -9.16
C SER A 56 5.72 11.77 -9.24
N ASP A 57 6.49 11.61 -8.17
CA ASP A 57 7.58 10.64 -8.07
C ASP A 57 7.31 9.63 -6.95
N TRP A 58 7.39 8.34 -7.27
CA TRP A 58 7.12 7.26 -6.32
C TRP A 58 8.14 7.22 -5.18
N VAL A 59 9.42 7.45 -5.49
CA VAL A 59 10.51 7.36 -4.52
C VAL A 59 10.36 8.47 -3.49
N GLU A 60 10.05 9.69 -3.94
CA GLU A 60 9.69 10.81 -3.08
C GLU A 60 8.45 10.51 -2.25
N PHE A 61 7.40 9.95 -2.85
CA PHE A 61 6.17 9.60 -2.14
C PHE A 61 6.43 8.63 -0.98
N VAL A 62 7.14 7.53 -1.23
CA VAL A 62 7.50 6.56 -0.18
C VAL A 62 8.44 7.16 0.85
N ARG A 63 9.42 7.96 0.42
CA ARG A 63 10.39 8.59 1.32
C ARG A 63 9.70 9.55 2.29
N GLU A 64 8.85 10.42 1.79
CA GLU A 64 8.26 11.50 2.60
C GLU A 64 6.96 11.10 3.29
N HIS A 65 6.02 10.51 2.55
CA HIS A 65 4.65 10.28 3.00
C HIS A 65 4.41 8.87 3.55
N ARG A 66 5.41 7.98 3.48
CA ARG A 66 5.37 6.64 4.09
C ARG A 66 6.48 6.48 5.14
N LEU A 67 7.67 6.08 4.73
CA LEU A 67 8.76 5.71 5.65
C LEU A 67 9.21 6.88 6.52
N GLY A 68 9.50 8.04 5.91
CA GLY A 68 9.93 9.23 6.64
C GLY A 68 8.87 9.76 7.60
N ALA A 69 7.58 9.66 7.24
CA ALA A 69 6.49 10.03 8.14
C ALA A 69 6.47 9.15 9.40
N GLN A 70 6.60 7.83 9.24
CA GLN A 70 6.66 6.89 10.38
C GLN A 70 7.89 7.12 11.25
N VAL A 71 9.07 7.37 10.65
CA VAL A 71 10.31 7.68 11.39
C VAL A 71 10.14 8.94 12.24
N ARG A 72 9.58 10.02 11.66
CA ARG A 72 9.31 11.27 12.38
C ARG A 72 8.31 11.07 13.51
N MET A 73 7.22 10.35 13.25
CA MET A 73 6.19 10.05 14.25
C MET A 73 6.70 9.19 15.41
N ALA A 74 7.62 8.27 15.15
CA ALA A 74 8.22 7.44 16.19
C ALA A 74 9.05 8.27 17.19
N GLY A 75 9.49 9.48 16.82
CA GLY A 75 10.19 10.41 17.70
C GLY A 75 11.54 9.90 18.23
N SER A 76 12.08 8.81 17.65
CA SER A 76 13.31 8.18 18.09
C SER A 76 14.52 8.76 17.38
N THR A 77 15.47 9.29 18.16
CA THR A 77 16.76 9.79 17.63
C THR A 77 17.56 8.69 16.94
N GLU A 78 17.48 7.45 17.43
CA GLU A 78 18.16 6.31 16.82
C GLU A 78 17.55 5.98 15.46
N LEU A 79 16.21 5.90 15.36
CA LEU A 79 15.54 5.66 14.08
C LEU A 79 15.80 6.78 13.09
N GLN A 80 15.82 8.04 13.53
CA GLN A 80 16.16 9.18 12.69
C GLN A 80 17.58 9.07 12.12
N ARG A 81 18.57 8.70 12.95
CA ARG A 81 19.95 8.49 12.50
C ARG A 81 20.05 7.35 11.49
N THR A 82 19.39 6.22 11.76
CA THR A 82 19.34 5.08 10.84
C THR A 82 18.70 5.46 9.52
N TRP A 83 17.61 6.21 9.56
CA TRP A 83 16.94 6.72 8.37
C TRP A 83 17.85 7.61 7.52
N GLU A 84 18.55 8.57 8.14
CA GLU A 84 19.52 9.42 7.44
C GLU A 84 20.66 8.62 6.80
N GLN A 85 21.13 7.57 7.48
CA GLN A 85 22.14 6.67 6.93
C GLN A 85 21.60 5.90 5.71
N VAL A 86 20.40 5.34 5.81
CA VAL A 86 19.74 4.65 4.68
C VAL A 86 19.59 5.59 3.48
N LEU A 87 19.12 6.82 3.69
CA LEU A 87 18.99 7.80 2.61
C LEU A 87 20.33 8.13 1.96
N LYS A 88 21.40 8.27 2.75
CA LYS A 88 22.74 8.52 2.22
C LYS A 88 23.25 7.34 1.38
N GLU A 89 23.08 6.12 1.87
CA GLU A 89 23.63 4.90 1.24
C GLU A 89 22.85 4.46 0.00
N THR A 90 21.62 4.91 -0.17
CA THR A 90 20.72 4.51 -1.26
C THR A 90 20.40 5.65 -2.24
N ASN A 91 21.14 6.76 -2.16
CA ASN A 91 20.87 7.97 -2.95
C ASN A 91 19.41 8.45 -2.81
N ASN A 92 18.97 8.62 -1.57
CA ASN A 92 17.58 8.92 -1.20
C ASN A 92 16.58 7.88 -1.72
N LEU A 93 16.90 6.59 -1.56
CA LEU A 93 16.17 5.42 -2.05
C LEU A 93 16.16 5.22 -3.57
N LYS A 94 16.68 6.15 -4.37
CA LYS A 94 16.63 6.06 -5.85
C LYS A 94 17.35 4.83 -6.38
N ASP A 95 18.42 4.42 -5.73
CA ASP A 95 19.22 3.27 -6.17
C ASP A 95 18.41 1.95 -6.09
N LEU A 96 17.37 1.90 -5.23
CA LEU A 96 16.48 0.74 -5.08
C LEU A 96 15.44 0.60 -6.20
N PHE A 97 15.27 1.64 -7.02
CA PHE A 97 14.26 1.69 -8.09
C PHE A 97 14.91 1.93 -9.46
N THR A 98 16.18 1.56 -9.61
CA THR A 98 16.89 1.62 -10.89
C THR A 98 16.26 0.64 -11.88
N ASP A 99 16.03 1.09 -13.11
CA ASP A 99 15.45 0.31 -14.21
C ASP A 99 14.03 -0.25 -13.98
N VAL A 100 13.27 0.34 -13.05
CA VAL A 100 11.86 -0.02 -12.79
C VAL A 100 10.94 1.13 -13.19
N GLU A 101 10.00 0.86 -14.09
CA GLU A 101 8.90 1.77 -14.37
C GLU A 101 7.79 1.55 -13.32
N VAL A 102 7.59 2.53 -12.43
CA VAL A 102 6.52 2.48 -11.43
C VAL A 102 5.29 3.21 -11.93
N LYS A 103 4.14 2.53 -11.89
CA LYS A 103 2.82 3.10 -12.25
C LYS A 103 1.89 3.08 -11.04
N PRO A 104 1.06 4.12 -10.85
CA PRO A 104 0.09 4.16 -9.77
C PRO A 104 -0.96 3.05 -9.96
N SER A 105 -1.03 2.16 -9.00
CA SER A 105 -2.05 1.11 -8.86
C SER A 105 -2.87 1.39 -7.63
N ILE A 106 -4.19 1.19 -7.68
CA ILE A 106 -5.04 1.33 -6.49
C ILE A 106 -4.71 0.20 -5.51
N LEU A 107 -4.34 0.53 -4.28
CA LEU A 107 -3.97 -0.45 -3.24
C LEU A 107 -5.04 -0.55 -2.16
N HIS A 108 -5.19 -1.74 -1.57
CA HIS A 108 -5.93 -1.90 -0.33
C HIS A 108 -5.17 -1.22 0.83
N GLY A 109 -3.85 -1.41 0.90
CA GLY A 109 -2.95 -0.66 1.78
C GLY A 109 -2.81 -1.20 3.21
N ASP A 110 -3.72 -2.08 3.63
CA ASP A 110 -3.63 -2.84 4.89
C ASP A 110 -4.09 -4.30 4.69
N LEU A 111 -3.51 -5.00 3.71
CA LEU A 111 -3.98 -6.33 3.33
C LEU A 111 -3.29 -7.45 4.15
N TRP A 112 -3.99 -7.95 5.16
CA TRP A 112 -3.59 -9.10 5.98
C TRP A 112 -4.77 -10.05 6.24
N SER A 113 -4.54 -11.18 6.90
CA SER A 113 -5.56 -12.24 7.06
C SER A 113 -6.82 -11.79 7.82
N GLY A 114 -6.73 -10.69 8.55
CA GLY A 114 -7.86 -10.09 9.24
C GLY A 114 -8.77 -9.26 8.34
N ASN A 115 -8.30 -8.85 7.15
CA ASN A 115 -8.96 -7.87 6.27
C ASN A 115 -9.48 -8.47 4.96
N TYR A 116 -9.59 -9.80 4.88
CA TYR A 116 -10.27 -10.46 3.76
C TYR A 116 -11.03 -11.71 4.22
N GLU A 117 -12.12 -12.03 3.54
CA GLU A 117 -12.93 -13.21 3.86
C GLU A 117 -13.63 -13.79 2.64
N LYS A 118 -13.84 -15.11 2.65
CA LYS A 118 -14.61 -15.80 1.63
C LYS A 118 -16.11 -15.54 1.80
N THR A 119 -16.73 -15.11 0.72
CA THR A 119 -18.18 -14.96 0.58
C THR A 119 -18.71 -15.92 -0.49
N PRO A 120 -20.04 -16.07 -0.64
CA PRO A 120 -20.61 -16.83 -1.75
C PRO A 120 -20.23 -16.28 -3.14
N ASP A 121 -19.95 -14.98 -3.25
CA ASP A 121 -19.69 -14.28 -4.50
C ASP A 121 -18.18 -14.12 -4.80
N GLY A 122 -17.30 -14.53 -3.88
CA GLY A 122 -15.85 -14.43 -4.05
C GLY A 122 -15.12 -14.11 -2.75
N VAL A 123 -14.08 -13.29 -2.83
CA VAL A 123 -13.37 -12.77 -1.64
C VAL A 123 -13.77 -11.32 -1.45
N ALA A 124 -14.28 -10.99 -0.27
CA ALA A 124 -14.45 -9.61 0.16
C ALA A 124 -13.16 -9.15 0.86
N ILE A 125 -12.75 -7.91 0.60
CA ILE A 125 -11.70 -7.20 1.32
C ILE A 125 -12.32 -6.03 2.07
N PHE A 126 -11.81 -5.67 3.24
CA PHE A 126 -12.40 -4.66 4.11
C PHE A 126 -11.35 -3.97 4.99
N ASP A 127 -11.74 -2.84 5.58
CA ASP A 127 -10.87 -1.94 6.36
C ASP A 127 -9.62 -1.45 5.60
N PRO A 128 -9.79 -0.81 4.42
CA PRO A 128 -8.65 -0.40 3.61
C PRO A 128 -7.98 0.88 4.13
N ALA A 129 -6.67 0.97 3.91
CA ALA A 129 -5.87 2.19 4.03
C ALA A 129 -5.45 2.68 2.63
N THR A 130 -6.45 2.86 1.76
CA THR A 130 -6.30 3.01 0.30
C THR A 130 -5.43 4.19 -0.13
N TYR A 131 -4.63 3.97 -1.17
CA TYR A 131 -3.97 5.01 -1.98
C TYR A 131 -3.54 4.43 -3.33
N TYR A 132 -3.21 5.31 -4.28
CA TYR A 132 -2.51 4.94 -5.51
C TYR A 132 -1.01 4.89 -5.27
N GLY A 133 -0.41 3.71 -5.44
CA GLY A 133 1.00 3.44 -5.16
C GLY A 133 1.59 2.38 -6.08
N HIS A 134 2.84 1.99 -5.84
CA HIS A 134 3.42 0.82 -6.49
C HIS A 134 2.73 -0.46 -6.01
N HIS A 135 2.23 -1.29 -6.93
CA HIS A 135 1.49 -2.52 -6.62
C HIS A 135 2.23 -3.48 -5.67
N GLU A 136 3.57 -3.52 -5.71
CA GLU A 136 4.37 -4.34 -4.80
C GLU A 136 4.19 -3.97 -3.32
N ALA A 137 3.82 -2.72 -3.02
CA ALA A 137 3.61 -2.25 -1.65
C ALA A 137 2.42 -2.94 -0.95
N GLU A 138 1.47 -3.51 -1.71
CA GLU A 138 0.36 -4.30 -1.15
C GLU A 138 0.85 -5.48 -0.29
N PHE A 139 2.02 -6.03 -0.64
CA PHE A 139 2.57 -7.22 0.01
C PHE A 139 3.40 -6.91 1.26
N GLY A 140 3.44 -5.65 1.72
CA GLY A 140 4.17 -5.25 2.93
C GLY A 140 3.71 -5.97 4.20
N MET A 141 2.45 -6.41 4.23
CA MET A 141 1.86 -7.19 5.35
C MET A 141 1.82 -8.70 5.09
N SER A 142 2.50 -9.19 4.04
CA SER A 142 2.48 -10.61 3.66
C SER A 142 2.91 -11.57 4.78
N TRP A 143 3.78 -11.11 5.69
CA TRP A 143 4.24 -11.86 6.87
C TRP A 143 3.12 -12.26 7.84
N CYS A 144 1.99 -11.55 7.85
CA CYS A 144 0.78 -11.89 8.61
C CYS A 144 -0.47 -12.06 7.73
N ALA A 145 -0.31 -12.08 6.40
CA ALA A 145 -1.41 -12.23 5.47
C ALA A 145 -1.85 -13.68 5.28
N GLY A 146 -1.01 -14.66 5.62
CA GLY A 146 -1.36 -16.08 5.48
C GLY A 146 -1.59 -16.52 4.02
N PHE A 147 -0.97 -15.82 3.06
CA PHE A 147 -0.93 -16.27 1.67
C PHE A 147 -0.24 -17.64 1.59
N SER A 148 -0.89 -18.59 0.93
CA SER A 148 -0.46 -20.00 0.84
C SER A 148 -0.61 -20.54 -0.58
#